data_AF-T0XU80-F1
#
_entry.id   AF-T0XU80-F1
#
_cell.length_a   1.000
_cell.length_b   1.000
_cell.length_c   1.000
_cell.angle_alpha   90.00
_cell.angle_beta   90.00
_cell.angle_gamma   90.00
#
_symmetry.space_group_name_H-M   'P 1'
#
loop_
_entity.id
_entity.type
_entity.pdbx_description
1 polymer ?
#
loop_
_entity_poly.entity_id
_entity_poly.type
_entity_poly.pdbx_seq_one_letter_code
_entity_poly.pdbx_strand_id
1 'polypeptide(L)' 'MTMTTTEIERTLRALRLSGIAATLSTRVMQAQSTQEPFLDTFAAMLQDELDRRRSRLTERRFKQARLDERLTLADFDWR' A
#
# COMPACT_ATOMS: atom_id res chain seq x y z
N MET A 1 18.73 20.35 6.88
CA MET A 1 17.72 20.75 5.86
C MET A 1 16.44 20.01 6.17
N THR A 2 15.32 20.70 6.29
CA THR A 2 13.99 20.10 6.49
C THR A 2 13.32 19.91 5.11
N MET A 3 12.79 18.72 4.83
CA MET A 3 12.00 18.46 3.61
C MET A 3 10.55 18.84 3.85
N THR A 4 9.91 19.47 2.86
CA THR A 4 8.47 19.69 2.82
C THR A 4 7.73 18.38 2.54
N THR A 5 6.45 18.28 2.92
CA THR A 5 5.62 17.09 2.64
C THR A 5 5.60 16.73 1.15
N THR A 6 5.55 17.74 0.27
CA THR A 6 5.58 17.53 -1.18
C THR A 6 6.91 16.94 -1.66
N GLU A 7 8.03 17.35 -1.07
CA GLU A 7 9.34 16.78 -1.37
C GLU A 7 9.47 15.35 -0.85
N ILE A 8 8.89 15.05 0.31
CA ILE A 8 8.80 13.69 0.85
C ILE A 8 8.03 12.81 -0.14
N GLU A 9 6.84 13.22 -0.59
CA GLU A 9 6.04 12.44 -1.55
C GLU A 9 6.79 12.23 -2.88
N ARG A 10 7.46 13.26 -3.40
CA ARG A 10 8.29 13.14 -4.61
C ARG A 10 9.42 12.13 -4.41
N THR A 11 10.09 12.17 -3.26
CA THR A 11 11.18 11.26 -2.91
C THR A 11 10.69 9.83 -2.77
N LEU A 12 9.54 9.61 -2.10
CA LEU A 12 8.93 8.29 -1.99
C LEU A 12 8.59 7.71 -3.37
N ARG A 13 8.06 8.53 -4.29
CA ARG A 13 7.80 8.10 -5.68
C ARG A 13 9.09 7.75 -6.43
N ALA A 14 10.15 8.55 -6.27
CA ALA A 14 11.47 8.28 -6.87
C ALA A 14 12.07 6.96 -6.35
N LEU A 15 11.88 6.65 -5.07
CA LEU A 15 12.29 5.40 -4.44
C LEU A 15 11.33 4.23 -4.70
N ARG A 16 10.28 4.44 -5.51
CA ARG A 16 9.24 3.44 -5.84
C ARG A 16 8.44 2.96 -4.63
N LEU A 17 8.37 3.75 -3.57
CA LEU A 17 7.59 3.52 -2.34
C LEU A 17 6.16 4.04 -2.49
N SER A 18 5.47 3.54 -3.51
CA SER A 18 4.17 4.06 -3.93
C SER A 18 3.00 3.72 -3.01
N GLY A 19 3.14 2.75 -2.11
CA GLY A 19 2.18 2.41 -1.06
C GLY A 19 2.25 3.43 0.06
N ILE A 20 3.44 3.64 0.60
CA ILE A 20 3.69 4.69 1.60
C ILE A 20 3.30 6.06 1.05
N ALA A 21 3.68 6.40 -0.19
CA ALA A 21 3.31 7.67 -0.79
C ALA A 21 1.79 7.88 -0.89
N ALA A 22 1.01 6.81 -1.02
CA ALA A 22 -0.44 6.88 -1.11
C ALA A 22 -1.11 7.00 0.27
N THR A 23 -0.50 6.47 1.33
CA THR A 23 -1.05 6.44 2.69
C THR A 23 -0.36 7.40 3.66
N LEU A 24 0.65 8.15 3.23
CA LEU A 24 1.44 9.02 4.10
C LEU A 24 0.56 9.98 4.92
N SER A 25 -0.32 10.73 4.27
CA SER A 25 -1.17 11.71 4.95
C SER A 25 -2.14 11.04 5.94
N THR A 26 -2.69 9.87 5.61
CA THR A 26 -3.64 9.18 6.49
C THR A 26 -2.92 8.56 7.69
N ARG A 27 -1.74 7.96 7.48
CA ARG A 27 -0.90 7.40 8.55
C ARG A 27 -0.41 8.46 9.52
N VAL A 28 -0.01 9.64 9.01
CA VAL A 28 0.38 10.77 9.87
C VAL A 28 -0.79 11.27 10.70
N MET A 29 -1.96 11.47 10.08
CA MET A 29 -3.17 11.90 10.79
C MET A 29 -3.59 10.89 11.86
N GLN A 30 -3.58 9.59 11.52
CA GLN A 30 -3.89 8.51 12.44
C GLN A 30 -2.93 8.53 13.64
N ALA A 31 -1.61 8.53 13.39
CA ALA A 31 -0.61 8.51 14.44
C ALA A 31 -0.72 9.71 15.39
N GLN A 32 -1.02 10.89 14.85
CA GLN A 32 -1.29 12.09 15.64
C GLN A 32 -2.56 11.94 16.50
N SER A 33 -3.65 11.43 15.92
CA SER A 33 -4.93 11.27 16.61
C SER A 33 -4.88 10.22 17.71
N THR A 34 -4.09 9.16 17.53
CA THR A 34 -4.03 8.02 18.48
C THR A 34 -2.77 8.05 19.35
N GLN A 35 -1.90 9.06 19.18
CA GLN A 35 -0.59 9.12 19.80
C GLN A 35 0.22 7.82 19.57
N GLU A 36 0.11 7.28 18.35
CA GLU A 36 0.74 6.00 18.00
C GLU A 36 2.28 6.13 18.08
N PRO A 37 2.98 5.14 18.67
CA PRO A 37 4.43 5.13 18.66
C PRO A 37 4.97 5.17 17.23
N PHE A 38 6.03 5.96 17.02
CA PHE A 38 6.62 6.12 15.68
C PHE A 38 6.97 4.80 15.00
N LEU A 39 7.51 3.82 15.76
CA LEU A 39 7.88 2.52 15.20
C LEU A 39 6.66 1.73 14.69
N ASP A 40 5.51 1.85 15.34
CA ASP A 40 4.27 1.18 14.93
C ASP A 40 3.71 1.84 13.66
N THR A 41 3.65 3.17 13.62
CA THR A 41 3.26 3.91 12.41
C THR A 41 4.21 3.61 11.25
N PHE A 42 5.52 3.53 11.52
CA PHE A 42 6.52 3.20 10.50
C PHE A 42 6.37 1.76 9.99
N ALA A 43 6.15 0.79 10.88
CA ALA A 43 5.86 -0.59 10.50
C ALA A 43 4.58 -0.68 9.65
N ALA A 44 3.52 0.04 10.01
CA ALA A 44 2.28 0.09 9.25
C ALA A 44 2.49 0.70 7.85
N MET A 45 3.28 1.76 7.73
CA MET A 45 3.67 2.34 6.44
C MET A 45 4.44 1.32 5.56
N LEU A 46 5.40 0.60 6.14
CA LEU A 46 6.12 -0.46 5.41
C LEU A 46 5.17 -1.58 4.96
N GLN A 47 4.19 -1.93 5.79
CA GLN A 47 3.18 -2.92 5.46
C GLN A 47 2.32 -2.46 4.25
N ASP A 48 1.90 -1.20 4.21
CA ASP A 48 1.18 -0.62 3.07
C ASP A 48 1.96 -0.76 1.75
N GLU A 49 3.28 -0.57 1.78
CA GLU A 49 4.14 -0.76 0.61
C GLU A 49 4.22 -2.23 0.19
N LEU A 50 4.42 -3.14 1.14
CA LEU A 50 4.48 -4.58 0.86
C LEU A 50 3.17 -5.08 0.27
N ASP A 51 2.03 -4.65 0.80
CA ASP A 51 0.71 -5.05 0.31
C ASP A 51 0.44 -4.49 -1.08
N ARG A 52 0.83 -3.25 -1.36
CA ARG A 52 0.75 -2.70 -2.71
C ARG A 52 1.60 -3.50 -3.70
N ARG A 53 2.81 -3.92 -3.33
CA ARG A 53 3.67 -4.75 -4.18
C ARG A 53 3.06 -6.12 -4.43
N ARG A 54 2.52 -6.76 -3.39
CA ARG A 54 1.84 -8.06 -3.47
C ARG A 54 0.63 -7.98 -4.40
N SER A 55 -0.25 -7.00 -4.20
CA SER A 55 -1.43 -6.79 -5.04
C SER A 55 -1.05 -6.57 -6.51
N ARG A 56 -0.03 -5.76 -6.80
CA ARG A 56 0.46 -5.54 -8.16
C ARG A 56 1.06 -6.80 -8.80
N LEU A 57 1.79 -7.61 -8.02
CA LEU A 57 2.33 -8.88 -8.51
C LEU A 57 1.21 -9.86 -8.85
N THR A 58 0.22 -9.99 -7.97
CA THR A 58 -0.95 -10.84 -8.19
C THR A 58 -1.73 -10.38 -9.41
N GLU A 59 -1.99 -9.08 -9.55
CA GLU A 59 -2.66 -8.50 -10.71
C GLU A 59 -1.91 -8.78 -12.02
N ARG A 60 -0.59 -8.60 -12.01
CA ARG A 60 0.25 -8.88 -13.18
C ARG A 60 0.21 -10.36 -13.56
N ARG A 61 0.33 -11.26 -12.58
CA ARG A 61 0.27 -12.71 -12.81
C ARG A 61 -1.09 -13.13 -13.34
N PHE A 62 -2.17 -12.58 -12.79
CA PHE A 62 -3.53 -12.83 -13.28
C PHE A 62 -3.69 -12.43 -14.75
N LYS A 63 -3.28 -11.21 -15.12
CA LYS A 63 -3.30 -10.75 -16.52
C LYS A 63 -2.45 -11.62 -17.45
N GLN A 64 -1.31 -12.11 -16.96
CA GLN A 64 -0.45 -13.01 -17.72
C GLN A 64 -1.05 -14.40 -17.93
N ALA A 65 -1.86 -14.88 -16.99
CA ALA A 65 -2.50 -16.19 -17.06
C ALA A 65 -3.62 -16.26 -18.10
N ARG A 66 -4.08 -15.12 -18.66
CA ARG A 66 -5.19 -15.02 -19.64
C ARG A 66 -6.44 -15.78 -19.17
N LEU A 67 -6.69 -15.78 -17.87
CA LEU A 67 -7.93 -16.32 -17.31
C LEU A 67 -9.05 -15.33 -17.61
N ASP A 68 -10.18 -15.83 -18.08
CA ASP A 68 -11.32 -15.00 -18.49
C ASP A 68 -11.97 -14.29 -17.29
N GLU A 69 -12.00 -14.93 -16.12
CA GLU A 69 -12.65 -14.40 -14.93
C GLU A 69 -11.84 -14.61 -13.66
N ARG A 70 -11.94 -13.63 -12.75
CA ARG A 70 -11.37 -13.69 -11.41
C ARG A 70 -12.44 -14.15 -10.44
N LEU A 71 -12.86 -15.41 -10.58
CA LEU A 71 -13.83 -16.04 -9.68
C LEU A 71 -13.32 -15.91 -8.24
N THR A 72 -14.14 -15.29 -7.39
CA THR A 72 -13.93 -15.20 -5.96
C THR A 72 -14.60 -16.39 -5.29
N LEU A 73 -14.26 -16.68 -4.03
CA LEU A 73 -14.90 -17.76 -3.28
C LEU A 73 -16.42 -17.60 -3.16
N ALA A 74 -16.94 -16.38 -3.30
CA ALA A 74 -18.38 -16.12 -3.31
C ALA A 74 -19.08 -16.55 -4.61
N ASP A 75 -18.33 -16.75 -5.69
CA ASP A 75 -18.86 -17.10 -7.02
C ASP A 75 -19.01 -18.62 -7.21
N PHE A 76 -18.57 -19.43 -6.24
CA PHE A 76 -18.68 -20.89 -6.29
C PHE A 76 -20.02 -21.36 -5.72
N ASP A 77 -20.71 -22.26 -6.44
CA ASP A 77 -21.85 -23.01 -5.90
C ASP A 77 -21.31 -24.16 -5.03
N TRP A 78 -21.46 -24.01 -3.71
CA TRP A 78 -20.98 -24.95 -2.68
C TRP A 78 -22.03 -25.99 -2.26
N ARG A 79 -23.05 -26.19 -3.09
CA ARG A 79 -24.08 -27.21 -2.91
C ARG A 79 -23.59 -28.64 -3.07
#